data_AF-A0A1V4IXL7-F1
#
_entry.id   AF-A0A1V4IXL7-F1
#
_cell.length_a   1.000
_cell.length_b   1.000
_cell.length_c   1.000
_cell.angle_alpha   90.00
_cell.angle_beta   90.00
_cell.angle_gamma   90.00
#
_symmetry.space_group_name_H-M   'P 1'
#
loop_
_entity.id
_entity.type
_entity.pdbx_description
1 polymer ?
#
loop_
_entity_poly.entity_id
_entity_poly.type
_entity_poly.pdbx_seq_one_letter_code
_entity_poly.pdbx_strand_id
1 'polypeptide(L)' 'MRHLSKEQMIHLHSIAIRRTGGLDGIRDEGLLESALSSPFQSFGGEELYPSIQAKAARLGFSIIKNHPF' A
#
# COMPACT_ATOMS: atom_id res chain seq x y z
N MET A 1 9.75 -8.46 -10.17
CA MET A 1 9.51 -8.39 -8.71
C MET A 1 8.06 -8.81 -8.47
N ARG A 2 7.70 -9.43 -7.34
CA ARG A 2 6.28 -9.70 -7.02
C ARG A 2 5.70 -8.49 -6.30
N HIS A 3 4.54 -8.02 -6.73
CA HIS A 3 3.84 -6.85 -6.18
C HIS A 3 2.55 -7.30 -5.52
N LEU A 4 2.10 -6.59 -4.47
CA LEU A 4 0.77 -6.79 -3.90
C LEU A 4 -0.26 -6.15 -4.82
N SER A 5 -1.23 -6.92 -5.29
CA SER A 5 -2.39 -6.36 -6.00
C SER A 5 -3.31 -5.62 -5.03
N LYS A 6 -4.19 -4.78 -5.57
CA LYS A 6 -5.23 -4.11 -4.77
C LYS A 6 -6.13 -5.11 -4.06
N GLU A 7 -6.54 -6.17 -4.73
CA GLU A 7 -7.37 -7.23 -4.17
C GLU A 7 -6.65 -7.95 -3.02
N GLN A 8 -5.35 -8.22 -3.17
CA GLN A 8 -4.54 -8.79 -2.10
C GLN A 8 -4.44 -7.84 -0.91
N MET A 9 -4.27 -6.54 -1.14
CA MET A 9 -4.22 -5.54 -0.06
C MET A 9 -5.56 -5.44 0.69
N ILE A 10 -6.67 -5.39 -0.03
CA ILE A 10 -8.02 -5.39 0.56
C ILE A 10 -8.23 -6.68 1.37
N HIS A 11 -7.82 -7.82 0.84
CA HIS A 11 -7.92 -9.09 1.56
C HIS A 11 -7.09 -9.10 2.85
N LEU A 12 -5.86 -8.55 2.82
CA LEU A 12 -5.02 -8.39 4.00
C LEU A 12 -5.65 -7.46 5.03
N HIS A 13 -6.26 -6.36 4.59
CA HIS A 13 -7.03 -5.46 5.46
C HIS A 13 -8.17 -6.19 6.15
N SER A 14 -9.03 -6.90 5.40
CA SER A 14 -10.12 -7.67 5.97
C SER A 14 -9.64 -8.77 6.93
N ILE A 15 -8.48 -9.40 6.67
CA ILE A 15 -7.85 -10.32 7.63
C ILE A 15 -7.48 -9.59 8.93
N ALA A 16 -6.89 -8.40 8.85
CA ALA A 16 -6.52 -7.61 10.01
C ALA A 16 -7.75 -7.22 10.83
N ILE A 17 -8.78 -6.63 10.20
CA ILE A 17 -10.03 -6.24 10.86
C ILE A 17 -10.72 -7.44 11.53
N ARG A 18 -10.77 -8.62 10.88
CA ARG A 18 -11.32 -9.83 11.51
C ARG A 18 -10.59 -10.24 12.79
N ARG A 19 -9.31 -9.92 12.92
CA ARG A 19 -8.48 -10.30 14.08
C ARG A 19 -8.44 -9.24 15.16
N THR A 20 -8.48 -7.96 14.79
CA THR A 20 -8.26 -6.84 15.71
C THR A 20 -9.50 -5.98 15.96
N GLY A 21 -10.59 -6.21 15.20
CA GLY A 21 -11.74 -5.32 15.16
C GLY A 21 -11.48 -4.05 14.33
N GLY A 22 -12.54 -3.28 14.12
CA GLY A 22 -12.54 -2.05 13.30
C GLY A 22 -13.60 -2.08 12.20
N LEU A 23 -13.68 -1.01 11.40
CA LEU A 23 -14.52 -0.96 10.21
C LEU A 23 -13.80 -1.62 9.04
N ASP A 24 -14.47 -2.52 8.33
CA ASP A 24 -13.96 -3.11 7.09
C ASP A 24 -14.40 -2.28 5.88
N GLY A 25 -13.69 -2.43 4.77
CA GLY A 25 -13.93 -1.70 3.54
C GLY A 25 -12.84 -0.69 3.23
N ILE A 26 -13.06 0.09 2.17
CA ILE A 26 -12.13 1.09 1.66
C ILE A 26 -12.80 2.45 1.87
N ARG A 27 -12.10 3.38 2.51
CA ARG A 27 -12.55 4.77 2.66
C ARG A 27 -12.39 5.55 1.37
N ASP A 28 -11.25 5.37 0.69
CA ASP A 28 -10.94 6.06 -0.55
C ASP A 28 -10.07 5.19 -1.48
N GLU A 29 -10.63 4.81 -2.62
CA GLU A 29 -9.93 3.98 -3.60
C GLU A 29 -8.74 4.68 -4.25
N GLY A 30 -8.85 5.98 -4.56
CA GLY A 30 -7.77 6.72 -5.19
C GLY A 30 -6.54 6.82 -4.28
N LEU A 31 -6.78 6.97 -2.98
CA LEU A 31 -5.73 6.96 -1.96
C LEU A 31 -5.08 5.58 -1.78
N LEU A 32 -5.83 4.49 -2.00
CA LEU A 32 -5.30 3.13 -2.00
C LEU A 32 -4.40 2.90 -3.21
N GLU A 33 -4.86 3.25 -4.41
CA GLU A 33 -4.08 3.13 -5.65
C GLU A 33 -2.80 3.97 -5.59
N SER A 34 -2.91 5.19 -5.07
CA SER A 34 -1.76 6.07 -4.81
C SER A 34 -0.75 5.42 -3.86
N ALA A 35 -1.23 4.79 -2.79
CA ALA A 35 -0.36 4.11 -1.84
C ALA A 35 0.36 2.90 -2.47
N LEU A 36 -0.35 2.07 -3.24
CA LEU A 36 0.19 0.88 -3.90
C LEU A 36 1.19 1.21 -5.02
N SER A 37 1.02 2.33 -5.71
CA SER A 37 1.94 2.78 -6.78
C SER A 37 3.19 3.48 -6.24
N SER A 38 3.11 4.12 -5.06
CA SER A 38 4.21 4.91 -4.48
C SER A 38 5.57 4.21 -4.37
N PRO A 39 5.69 2.90 -4.06
CA PRO A 39 6.99 2.22 -3.97
C PRO A 39 7.72 2.10 -5.31
N PHE A 40 7.00 2.25 -6.43
CA PHE A 40 7.52 2.04 -7.79
C PHE A 40 7.72 3.35 -8.55
N GLN A 41 7.69 4.49 -7.85
CA GLN A 41 8.00 5.78 -8.44
C GLN A 41 9.47 5.86 -8.87
N SER A 42 9.70 6.52 -10.01
CA SER A 42 11.01 6.77 -10.58
C SER A 42 11.16 8.23 -10.98
N PHE A 43 12.38 8.75 -10.95
CA PHE A 43 12.71 10.09 -11.42
C PHE A 43 14.02 10.05 -12.21
N GLY A 44 14.05 10.67 -13.39
CA GLY A 44 15.25 10.67 -14.23
C GLY A 44 15.68 9.28 -14.72
N GLY A 45 14.76 8.31 -14.79
CA GLY A 45 15.05 6.92 -15.16
C GLY A 45 15.46 6.02 -14.00
N GLU A 46 15.68 6.59 -12.80
CA GLU A 46 16.11 5.86 -11.60
C GLU A 46 14.93 5.62 -10.66
N GLU A 47 14.86 4.42 -10.08
CA GLU A 47 13.87 4.11 -9.04
C GLU A 47 14.16 4.91 -7.76
N LEU A 48 13.14 5.55 -7.19
CA LEU A 48 13.29 6.27 -5.92
C LEU A 48 13.52 5.33 -4.73
N TYR A 49 13.08 4.07 -4.85
CA TYR A 49 13.15 3.05 -3.82
C TYR A 49 13.76 1.77 -4.40
N PRO A 50 15.10 1.70 -4.57
CA PRO A 50 15.73 0.62 -5.33
C PRO A 50 15.70 -0.73 -4.62
N SER A 51 15.67 -0.74 -3.28
CA SER A 51 15.66 -1.98 -2.49
C SER A 51 14.25 -2.44 -2.12
N ILE A 52 14.08 -3.75 -1.88
CA ILE A 52 12.82 -4.33 -1.40
C ILE A 52 12.41 -3.70 -0.06
N GLN A 53 13.37 -3.45 0.83
CA GLN A 53 13.15 -2.82 2.13
C GLN A 53 12.66 -1.38 1.97
N ALA A 54 13.24 -0.61 1.05
CA ALA A 54 12.81 0.75 0.76
C ALA A 54 11.38 0.77 0.18
N LYS A 55 11.06 -0.16 -0.72
CA LYS A 55 9.71 -0.33 -1.28
C LYS A 55 8.69 -0.70 -0.20
N ALA A 56 9.03 -1.63 0.69
CA ALA A 56 8.17 -2.03 1.80
C ALA A 56 7.94 -0.88 2.80
N ALA A 57 9.00 -0.16 3.17
CA ALA A 57 8.90 1.02 4.05
C ALA A 57 8.03 2.11 3.41
N ARG A 58 8.21 2.35 2.10
CA ARG A 58 7.42 3.34 1.38
C ARG A 58 5.96 2.96 1.31
N LEU A 59 5.64 1.70 1.03
CA LEU A 59 4.27 1.18 1.02
C LEU A 59 3.60 1.40 2.38
N GLY A 60 4.26 0.97 3.46
CA GLY A 60 3.75 1.14 4.82
C GLY A 60 3.49 2.61 5.17
N PHE A 61 4.47 3.48 4.90
CA PHE A 61 4.28 4.93 5.09
C PHE A 61 3.08 5.46 4.32
N SER A 62 2.90 5.05 3.06
CA SER A 62 1.81 5.55 2.21
C SER A 62 0.44 5.10 2.67
N ILE A 63 0.28 3.84 3.09
CA ILE A 63 -0.99 3.35 3.66
C ILE A 63 -1.32 4.12 4.94
N ILE A 64 -0.33 4.31 5.83
CA ILE A 64 -0.52 5.07 7.07
C ILE A 64 -0.88 6.52 6.76
N LYS A 65 -0.12 7.18 5.89
CA LYS A 65 -0.29 8.62 5.63
C LYS A 65 -1.55 8.95 4.83
N ASN A 66 -1.92 8.11 3.87
CA ASN A 66 -3.08 8.33 3.01
C ASN A 66 -4.38 7.90 3.71
N HIS A 67 -4.32 7.00 4.70
CA HIS A 67 -5.48 6.43 5.37
C HIS A 67 -6.56 5.92 4.37
N PRO A 68 -6.22 5.02 3.44
CA PRO A 68 -7.17 4.61 2.40
C PRO A 68 -8.29 3.70 2.91
N PHE A 69 -8.12 3.10 4.09
CA PHE A 69 -9.08 2.24 4.78
C PHE A 69 -9.74 2.99 5.94
#